data_AF-A0A8T3M6D4-F1
#
_entry.id   AF-A0A8T3M6D4-F1
#
_cell.length_a   1.000
_cell.length_b   1.000
_cell.length_c   1.000
_cell.angle_alpha   90.00
_cell.angle_beta   90.00
_cell.angle_gamma   90.00
#
_symmetry.space_group_name_H-M   'P 1'
#
loop_
_entity.id
_entity.type
_entity.pdbx_description
1 polymer ?
#
loop_
_entity_poly.entity_id
_entity_poly.type
_entity_poly.pdbx_seq_one_letter_code
_entity_poly.pdbx_strand_id
1 'polypeptide(L)'
;MARAKRTIRAEARRRYRAEQGLPDDTMVADEAEETSAPTSAFRQTRQQPGRPGQPGQPARLGIGTAFRLSFRPLDIRGDLRALPQIVTRSKALWVPSLLTVGSTLVFLVARPQPTNQGDIMAVLSTFLFQYFIQTPAIGGVFIAGFLAPRASWLLGIIVGLVSAACYAVLALTGVLGIPSTTVLSEVLSAAFLLSPVMGALFASAAAWYRRFLQLSSPNRGRKNEPPRRGNDGRSRSTSGQKAGVRR
;
A
#
# COMPACT_ATOMS: atom_id res chain seq x y z
N MET A 1 -26.07 -27.61 25.10
CA MET A 1 -26.09 -26.56 24.05
C MET A 1 -25.01 -25.46 24.16
N ALA A 2 -24.45 -25.14 25.34
CA ALA A 2 -23.44 -24.07 25.49
C ALA A 2 -22.09 -24.30 24.78
N ARG A 3 -21.75 -25.56 24.45
CA ARG A 3 -20.50 -25.93 23.75
C ARG A 3 -20.50 -25.52 22.27
N ALA A 4 -21.63 -25.65 21.59
CA ALA A 4 -21.79 -25.28 20.18
C ALA A 4 -21.68 -23.76 19.94
N LYS A 5 -22.12 -22.95 20.90
CA LYS A 5 -22.01 -21.48 20.80
C LYS A 5 -20.56 -21.00 20.93
N ARG A 6 -19.70 -21.75 21.61
CA ARG A 6 -18.27 -21.43 21.79
C ARG A 6 -17.45 -21.79 20.55
N THR A 7 -17.79 -22.87 19.85
CA THR A 7 -17.10 -23.29 18.62
C THR A 7 -17.38 -22.34 17.46
N ILE A 8 -18.63 -21.89 17.29
CA ILE A 8 -19.01 -20.95 16.21
C ILE A 8 -18.27 -19.61 16.36
N ARG A 9 -18.14 -19.08 17.59
CA ARG A 9 -17.39 -17.83 17.83
C ARG A 9 -15.88 -18.02 17.59
N ALA A 10 -15.33 -19.19 17.90
CA ALA A 10 -13.93 -19.49 17.64
C ALA A 10 -13.66 -19.63 16.13
N GLU A 11 -14.56 -20.27 15.39
CA GLU A 11 -14.48 -20.44 13.95
C GLU A 11 -14.62 -19.10 13.20
N ALA A 12 -15.54 -18.23 13.65
CA ALA A 12 -15.67 -16.87 13.11
C ALA A 12 -14.39 -16.05 13.29
N ARG A 13 -13.71 -16.19 14.44
CA ARG A 13 -12.41 -15.54 14.68
C ARG A 13 -11.28 -16.12 13.84
N ARG A 14 -11.35 -17.41 13.50
CA ARG A 14 -10.40 -18.09 12.61
C ARG A 14 -10.56 -17.62 11.17
N ARG A 15 -11.81 -17.53 10.67
CA ARG A 15 -12.12 -16.99 9.35
C ARG A 15 -11.73 -15.52 9.22
N TYR A 16 -12.02 -14.72 10.24
CA TYR A 16 -11.60 -13.30 10.26
C TYR A 16 -10.07 -13.12 10.23
N ARG A 17 -9.32 -13.98 10.93
CA ARG A 17 -7.84 -13.99 10.86
C ARG A 17 -7.33 -14.43 9.49
N ALA A 18 -7.95 -15.45 8.89
CA ALA A 18 -7.60 -15.94 7.56
C ALA A 18 -7.85 -14.89 6.46
N GLU A 19 -8.94 -14.12 6.56
CA GLU A 19 -9.25 -13.01 5.64
C GLU A 19 -8.31 -11.81 5.81
N GLN A 20 -7.72 -11.61 6.99
CA GLN A 20 -6.81 -10.50 7.29
C GLN A 20 -5.32 -10.85 7.20
N GLY A 21 -4.97 -12.10 6.92
CA GLY A 21 -3.59 -12.52 6.71
C GLY A 21 -2.66 -12.34 7.92
N LEU A 22 -3.20 -12.40 9.14
CA LEU A 22 -2.37 -12.44 10.35
C LEU A 22 -1.83 -13.88 10.55
N PRO A 23 -0.50 -14.09 10.64
CA PRO A 23 0.06 -15.40 10.96
C PRO A 23 -0.29 -15.85 12.39
N ASP A 24 -0.55 -17.14 12.58
CA ASP A 24 -0.78 -17.79 13.89
C ASP A 24 0.58 -17.98 14.61
N ASP A 25 0.68 -17.48 15.85
CA ASP A 25 1.90 -17.36 16.65
C ASP A 25 2.34 -18.66 17.37
N THR A 26 2.11 -19.85 16.78
CA THR A 26 2.29 -21.13 17.49
C THR A 26 3.32 -22.09 16.87
N MET A 27 4.38 -21.58 16.26
CA MET A 27 5.52 -22.42 15.84
C MET A 27 6.85 -21.67 15.96
N VAL A 28 7.45 -21.64 17.15
CA VAL A 28 8.90 -21.79 17.40
C VAL A 28 9.08 -22.03 18.91
N ALA A 29 9.13 -23.31 19.30
CA ALA A 29 9.64 -23.74 20.60
C ALA A 29 10.11 -25.18 20.44
N ASP A 30 11.37 -25.37 20.04
CA ASP A 30 12.28 -26.38 20.60
C ASP A 30 13.65 -26.25 19.93
N GLU A 31 14.67 -26.06 20.76
CA GLU A 31 15.96 -26.77 20.76
C GLU A 31 16.95 -26.02 21.68
N ALA A 32 17.34 -26.72 22.74
CA ALA A 32 18.35 -26.35 23.72
C ALA A 32 19.53 -27.32 23.60
N GLU A 33 20.77 -26.83 23.75
CA GLU A 33 21.93 -27.48 24.40
C GLU A 33 23.15 -26.54 24.23
N GLU A 34 23.60 -25.89 25.30
CA GLU A 34 24.73 -26.24 26.19
C GLU A 34 26.13 -25.94 25.64
N THR A 35 26.84 -24.98 26.26
CA THR A 35 28.28 -25.03 26.62
C THR A 35 28.61 -23.90 27.61
N SER A 36 29.46 -24.21 28.60
CA SER A 36 29.64 -23.50 29.87
C SER A 36 30.90 -22.59 29.94
N ALA A 37 30.73 -21.44 30.61
CA ALA A 37 31.67 -20.66 31.48
C ALA A 37 32.88 -19.87 30.87
N PRO A 38 33.54 -18.95 31.62
CA PRO A 38 33.05 -17.61 32.00
C PRO A 38 34.09 -16.45 31.83
N THR A 39 33.66 -15.21 32.15
CA THR A 39 34.46 -14.01 32.54
C THR A 39 34.53 -12.87 31.52
N SER A 40 33.76 -11.80 31.74
CA SER A 40 34.30 -10.48 32.11
C SER A 40 33.16 -9.47 32.29
N ALA A 41 33.29 -8.69 33.36
CA ALA A 41 32.29 -7.75 33.83
C ALA A 41 32.08 -6.60 32.84
N PHE A 42 30.86 -6.46 32.33
CA PHE A 42 30.40 -5.23 31.70
C PHE A 42 29.05 -4.82 32.29
N ARG A 43 29.14 -3.88 33.23
CA ARG A 43 28.16 -2.83 33.59
C ARG A 43 26.70 -3.13 33.24
N GLN A 44 26.03 -3.89 34.12
CA GLN A 44 24.57 -3.99 34.13
C GLN A 44 23.95 -2.60 34.29
N THR A 45 23.46 -2.04 33.19
CA THR A 45 22.47 -0.96 33.26
C THR A 45 21.19 -1.62 33.74
N ARG A 46 20.80 -1.29 34.98
CA ARG A 46 19.59 -1.73 35.68
C ARG A 46 18.36 -1.51 34.79
N GLN A 47 17.99 -2.50 33.99
CA GLN A 47 16.70 -2.55 33.32
C GLN A 47 15.65 -2.72 34.41
N GLN A 48 14.94 -1.62 34.71
CA GLN A 48 13.71 -1.69 35.48
C GLN A 48 12.74 -2.64 34.77
N PRO A 49 12.20 -3.67 35.45
CA PRO A 49 11.13 -4.47 34.88
C PRO A 49 9.92 -3.55 34.64
N GLY A 50 9.61 -3.35 33.37
CA GLY A 50 8.41 -2.63 32.95
C GLY A 50 7.19 -3.31 33.55
N ARG A 51 6.32 -2.51 34.17
CA ARG A 51 4.99 -2.93 34.67
C ARG A 51 4.31 -3.87 33.66
N PRO A 52 3.67 -4.97 34.11
CA PRO A 52 2.85 -5.78 33.23
C PRO A 52 1.77 -4.90 32.61
N GLY A 53 1.76 -4.87 31.27
CA GLY A 53 0.83 -4.09 30.48
C GLY A 53 -0.61 -4.49 30.81
N GLN A 54 -1.46 -3.49 30.98
CA GLN A 54 -2.90 -3.62 31.15
C GLN A 54 -3.49 -4.51 30.03
N PRO A 55 -4.28 -5.55 30.35
CA PRO A 55 -4.90 -6.40 29.32
C PRO A 55 -5.89 -5.55 28.51
N GLY A 56 -5.49 -5.15 27.31
CA GLY A 56 -6.36 -4.42 26.38
C GLY A 56 -5.70 -3.31 25.56
N GLN A 57 -4.44 -2.94 25.80
CA GLN A 57 -3.74 -2.02 24.90
C GLN A 57 -3.03 -2.82 23.79
N PRO A 58 -3.31 -2.55 22.50
CA PRO A 58 -2.55 -3.17 21.42
C PRO A 58 -1.08 -2.80 21.60
N ALA A 59 -0.22 -3.82 21.69
CA ALA A 59 1.22 -3.62 21.76
C ALA A 59 1.67 -2.71 20.61
N ARG A 60 2.35 -1.61 20.93
CA ARG A 60 2.84 -0.67 19.93
C ARG A 60 3.86 -1.40 19.06
N LEU A 61 3.58 -1.56 17.77
CA LEU A 61 4.58 -2.07 16.84
C LEU A 61 5.76 -1.08 16.80
N GLY A 62 6.96 -1.58 17.09
CA GLY A 62 8.18 -0.82 16.88
C GLY A 62 8.39 -0.50 15.39
N ILE A 63 9.08 0.60 15.09
CA ILE A 63 9.37 1.02 13.71
C ILE A 63 10.11 -0.08 12.95
N GLY A 64 11.07 -0.74 13.59
CA GLY A 64 11.83 -1.85 12.99
C GLY A 64 10.98 -3.07 12.66
N THR A 65 9.99 -3.41 13.50
CA THR A 65 9.08 -4.52 13.21
C THR A 65 8.09 -4.14 12.13
N ALA A 66 7.57 -2.91 12.11
CA ALA A 66 6.74 -2.38 11.04
C ALA A 66 7.46 -2.38 9.68
N PHE A 67 8.75 -2.02 9.67
CA PHE A 67 9.60 -2.10 8.48
C PHE A 67 9.72 -3.53 7.96
N ARG A 68 10.10 -4.49 8.80
CA ARG A 68 10.23 -5.91 8.38
C ARG A 68 8.90 -6.49 7.88
N LEU A 69 7.80 -6.19 8.57
CA LEU A 69 6.47 -6.69 8.21
C LEU A 69 5.87 -6.02 6.96
N SER A 70 6.39 -4.86 6.56
CA SER A 70 5.94 -4.21 5.33
C SER A 70 6.40 -4.94 4.06
N PHE A 71 7.48 -5.73 4.12
CA PHE A 71 7.85 -6.63 3.04
C PHE A 71 6.82 -7.76 2.88
N ARG A 72 6.54 -8.13 1.64
CA ARG A 72 5.67 -9.26 1.30
C ARG A 72 6.38 -10.12 0.25
N PRO A 73 6.35 -11.46 0.36
CA PRO A 73 6.81 -12.30 -0.72
C PRO A 73 6.02 -12.04 -2.01
N LEU A 74 6.71 -12.12 -3.14
CA LEU A 74 6.12 -11.92 -4.46
C LEU A 74 5.26 -13.15 -4.83
N ASP A 75 3.97 -12.95 -5.05
CA ASP A 75 3.06 -14.01 -5.49
C ASP A 75 2.66 -13.78 -6.96
N ILE A 76 3.52 -14.21 -7.87
CA ILE A 76 3.37 -13.99 -9.32
C ILE A 76 2.05 -14.60 -9.83
N ARG A 77 1.75 -15.84 -9.42
CA ARG A 77 0.58 -16.57 -9.91
C ARG A 77 -0.72 -15.96 -9.40
N GLY A 78 -0.76 -15.64 -8.12
CA GLY A 78 -1.92 -14.97 -7.54
C GLY A 78 -2.16 -13.62 -8.22
N ASP A 79 -1.10 -12.84 -8.40
CA ASP A 79 -1.20 -11.48 -8.95
C ASP A 79 -1.69 -11.47 -10.40
N LEU A 80 -1.20 -12.39 -11.25
CA LEU A 80 -1.70 -12.55 -12.60
C LEU A 80 -3.18 -12.94 -12.63
N ARG A 81 -3.63 -13.84 -11.75
CA ARG A 81 -5.05 -14.24 -11.66
C ARG A 81 -5.97 -13.11 -11.23
N ALA A 82 -5.46 -12.16 -10.44
CA ALA A 82 -6.25 -11.03 -9.96
C ALA A 82 -6.24 -9.82 -10.89
N LEU A 83 -5.34 -9.77 -11.87
CA LEU A 83 -5.23 -8.68 -12.82
C LEU A 83 -6.57 -8.32 -13.48
N PRO A 84 -7.39 -9.26 -14.00
CA PRO A 84 -8.65 -8.91 -14.67
C PRO A 84 -9.61 -8.17 -13.74
N GLN A 85 -9.66 -8.57 -12.47
CA GLN A 85 -10.48 -7.91 -11.45
C GLN A 85 -9.93 -6.52 -11.10
N ILE A 86 -8.61 -6.36 -11.05
CA ILE A 86 -7.97 -5.07 -10.76
C ILE A 86 -8.19 -4.10 -11.94
N VAL A 87 -8.01 -4.54 -13.18
CA VAL A 87 -8.22 -3.73 -14.38
C VAL A 87 -9.65 -3.22 -14.45
N THR A 88 -10.64 -4.04 -14.11
CA THR A 88 -12.05 -3.66 -14.24
C THR A 88 -12.60 -2.87 -13.06
N ARG A 89 -12.12 -3.10 -11.84
CA ARG A 89 -12.72 -2.53 -10.61
C ARG A 89 -11.83 -1.53 -9.87
N SER A 90 -10.52 -1.52 -10.12
CA SER A 90 -9.59 -0.70 -9.37
C SER A 90 -9.25 0.60 -10.08
N LYS A 91 -9.30 1.70 -9.33
CA LYS A 91 -8.80 3.02 -9.77
C LYS A 91 -7.27 3.05 -9.87
N ALA A 92 -6.57 2.08 -9.30
CA ALA A 92 -5.11 2.03 -9.24
C ALA A 92 -4.44 1.93 -10.62
N LEU A 93 -5.14 1.40 -11.62
CA LEU A 93 -4.65 1.37 -13.00
C LEU A 93 -5.13 2.60 -13.77
N TRP A 94 -6.44 2.85 -13.77
CA TRP A 94 -7.05 3.87 -14.62
C TRP A 94 -6.61 5.29 -14.28
N VAL A 95 -6.49 5.64 -12.99
CA VAL A 95 -6.07 7.00 -12.60
C VAL A 95 -4.69 7.36 -13.15
N PRO A 96 -3.62 6.59 -12.89
CA PRO A 96 -2.32 6.94 -13.43
C PRO A 96 -2.26 6.81 -14.96
N SER A 97 -2.92 5.80 -15.57
CA SER A 97 -2.93 5.67 -17.04
C SER A 97 -3.62 6.85 -17.73
N LEU A 98 -4.79 7.28 -17.23
CA LEU A 98 -5.50 8.44 -17.77
C LEU A 98 -4.72 9.73 -17.55
N LEU A 99 -4.01 9.86 -16.42
CA LEU A 99 -3.17 11.02 -16.14
C LEU A 99 -1.97 11.08 -17.08
N THR A 100 -1.36 9.94 -17.41
CA THR A 100 -0.29 9.85 -18.42
C THR A 100 -0.78 10.17 -19.83
N VAL A 101 -1.93 9.62 -20.24
CA VAL A 101 -2.53 9.94 -21.55
C VAL A 101 -2.93 11.42 -21.62
N GLY A 102 -3.57 11.94 -20.57
CA GLY A 102 -3.94 13.35 -20.46
C GLY A 102 -2.73 14.28 -20.50
N SER A 103 -1.65 13.93 -19.78
CA SER A 103 -0.37 14.65 -19.85
C SER A 103 0.18 14.72 -21.27
N THR A 104 0.02 13.63 -22.03
CA THR A 104 0.48 13.54 -23.42
C THR A 104 -0.30 14.49 -24.31
N LEU A 105 -1.63 14.52 -24.16
CA LEU A 105 -2.50 15.45 -24.89
C LEU A 105 -2.17 16.91 -24.54
N VAL A 106 -1.99 17.23 -23.26
CA VAL A 106 -1.60 18.59 -22.83
C VAL A 106 -0.27 18.99 -23.46
N PHE A 107 0.72 18.09 -23.47
CA PHE A 107 2.02 18.36 -24.07
C PHE A 107 1.94 18.57 -25.61
N LEU A 108 1.14 17.75 -26.30
CA LEU A 108 0.89 17.88 -27.74
C LEU A 108 0.23 19.22 -28.11
N VAL A 109 -0.68 19.70 -27.28
CA VAL A 109 -1.40 20.97 -27.49
C VAL A 109 -0.53 22.16 -27.11
N ALA A 110 0.15 22.10 -25.97
CA ALA A 110 0.95 23.22 -25.46
C ALA A 110 2.20 23.50 -26.31
N ARG A 111 2.80 22.46 -26.90
CA ARG A 111 4.04 22.53 -27.71
C ARG A 111 5.07 23.49 -27.12
N PRO A 112 5.61 23.19 -25.92
CA PRO A 112 6.48 24.11 -25.21
C PRO A 112 7.72 24.43 -26.05
N GLN A 113 7.83 25.69 -26.46
CA GLN A 113 8.96 26.22 -27.22
C GLN A 113 9.92 26.96 -26.27
N PRO A 114 11.24 26.96 -26.50
CA PRO A 114 12.20 27.62 -25.61
C PRO A 114 11.91 29.10 -25.36
N THR A 115 11.25 29.77 -26.30
CA THR A 115 10.89 31.19 -26.22
C THR A 115 9.76 31.49 -25.23
N ASN A 116 8.98 30.48 -24.80
CA ASN A 116 7.75 30.65 -24.01
C ASN A 116 7.90 30.13 -22.57
N GLN A 117 9.12 30.06 -22.04
CA GLN A 117 9.43 29.46 -20.73
C GLN A 117 8.75 30.10 -19.52
N GLY A 118 8.14 31.29 -19.66
CA GLY A 118 7.36 31.95 -18.60
C GLY A 118 5.86 31.69 -18.62
N ASP A 119 5.31 31.03 -19.65
CA ASP A 119 3.88 30.73 -19.74
C ASP A 119 3.51 29.57 -18.80
N ILE A 120 2.45 29.74 -18.00
CA ILE A 120 1.93 28.73 -17.07
C ILE A 120 1.65 27.41 -17.80
N MET A 121 1.12 27.47 -19.03
CA MET A 121 0.83 26.27 -19.82
C MET A 121 2.10 25.54 -20.26
N ALA A 122 3.18 26.27 -20.59
CA ALA A 122 4.47 25.68 -20.92
C ALA A 122 5.12 25.03 -19.69
N VAL A 123 5.04 25.68 -18.52
CA VAL A 123 5.54 25.14 -17.25
C VAL A 123 4.76 23.88 -16.85
N LEU A 124 3.44 23.93 -16.90
CA LEU A 124 2.57 22.80 -16.54
C LEU A 124 2.79 21.61 -17.47
N SER A 125 2.80 21.83 -18.79
CA SER A 125 3.01 20.75 -19.76
C SER A 125 4.38 20.11 -19.60
N THR A 126 5.43 20.89 -19.36
CA THR A 126 6.78 20.39 -19.06
C THR A 126 6.78 19.56 -17.78
N PHE A 127 6.19 20.06 -16.69
CA PHE A 127 6.06 19.30 -15.44
C PHE A 127 5.35 17.96 -15.65
N LEU A 128 4.22 17.97 -16.35
CA LEU A 128 3.45 16.77 -16.65
C LEU A 128 4.25 15.77 -17.49
N PHE A 129 4.99 16.25 -18.49
CA PHE A 129 5.88 15.40 -19.28
C PHE A 129 6.96 14.75 -18.41
N GLN A 130 7.66 15.51 -17.58
CA GLN A 130 8.73 14.97 -16.71
C GLN A 130 8.22 13.92 -15.72
N TYR A 131 7.03 14.13 -15.14
CA TYR A 131 6.51 13.24 -14.10
C TYR A 131 5.72 12.03 -14.63
N PHE A 132 5.03 12.17 -15.76
CA PHE A 132 4.07 11.15 -16.23
C PHE A 132 4.45 10.49 -17.55
N ILE A 133 5.44 11.00 -18.28
CA ILE A 133 5.79 10.52 -19.62
C ILE A 133 7.28 10.19 -19.76
N GLN A 134 8.17 11.07 -19.31
CA GLN A 134 9.61 10.85 -19.41
C GLN A 134 9.98 9.58 -18.65
N THR A 135 10.76 8.70 -19.28
CA THR A 135 11.12 7.41 -18.67
C THR A 135 12.19 7.61 -17.59
N PRO A 136 11.97 7.11 -16.36
CA PRO A 136 10.76 6.44 -15.86
C PRO A 136 9.68 7.44 -15.42
N ALA A 137 8.41 7.16 -15.74
CA ALA A 137 7.29 8.02 -15.33
C ALA A 137 6.97 7.87 -13.84
N ILE A 138 7.79 8.51 -13.01
CA ILE A 138 7.76 8.39 -11.54
C ILE A 138 6.36 8.66 -11.00
N GLY A 139 5.69 9.72 -11.45
CA GLY A 139 4.37 10.13 -10.97
C GLY A 139 3.32 9.05 -11.22
N GLY A 140 3.20 8.58 -12.47
CA GLY A 140 2.21 7.56 -12.84
C GLY A 140 2.45 6.24 -12.10
N VAL A 141 3.70 5.77 -12.13
CA VAL A 141 4.08 4.49 -11.52
C VAL A 141 3.93 4.51 -9.99
N PHE A 142 4.32 5.61 -9.34
CA PHE A 142 4.19 5.77 -7.90
C PHE A 142 2.72 5.76 -7.47
N ILE A 143 1.87 6.51 -8.17
CA ILE A 143 0.41 6.52 -7.92
C ILE A 143 -0.18 5.12 -8.09
N ALA A 144 0.23 4.40 -9.14
CA ALA A 144 -0.22 3.03 -9.39
C ALA A 144 0.13 2.10 -8.22
N GLY A 145 1.39 2.13 -7.79
CA GLY A 145 1.86 1.32 -6.66
C GLY A 145 1.20 1.69 -5.33
N PHE A 146 1.00 2.99 -5.08
CA PHE A 146 0.38 3.47 -3.85
C PHE A 146 -1.12 3.14 -3.78
N LEU A 147 -1.84 3.16 -4.90
CA LEU A 147 -3.26 2.80 -4.93
C LEU A 147 -3.50 1.29 -5.04
N ALA A 148 -2.51 0.52 -5.47
CA ALA A 148 -2.62 -0.91 -5.72
C ALA A 148 -3.12 -1.68 -4.48
N PRO A 149 -4.25 -2.40 -4.51
CA PRO A 149 -4.64 -3.27 -3.39
C PRO A 149 -3.69 -4.48 -3.27
N ARG A 150 -3.17 -4.94 -4.40
CA ARG A 150 -2.23 -6.06 -4.59
C ARG A 150 -1.56 -5.90 -5.96
N ALA A 151 -0.55 -6.74 -6.28
CA ALA A 151 0.12 -6.74 -7.59
C ALA A 151 0.71 -5.39 -8.02
N SER A 152 1.29 -4.63 -7.08
CA SER A 152 1.85 -3.30 -7.37
C SER A 152 2.95 -3.32 -8.44
N TRP A 153 3.79 -4.35 -8.44
CA TRP A 153 4.84 -4.54 -9.46
C TRP A 153 4.24 -4.64 -10.87
N LEU A 154 3.15 -5.37 -11.03
CA LEU A 154 2.48 -5.60 -12.30
C LEU A 154 1.77 -4.34 -12.79
N LEU A 155 1.12 -3.59 -11.89
CA LEU A 155 0.56 -2.28 -12.23
C LEU A 155 1.65 -1.28 -12.63
N GLY A 156 2.81 -1.32 -11.96
CA GLY A 156 3.98 -0.54 -12.32
C GLY A 156 4.48 -0.85 -13.73
N ILE A 157 4.57 -2.13 -14.11
CA ILE A 157 4.90 -2.57 -15.47
C ILE A 157 3.91 -1.99 -16.48
N ILE A 158 2.61 -2.15 -16.24
CA ILE A 158 1.58 -1.71 -17.18
C ILE A 158 1.61 -0.20 -17.36
N VAL A 159 1.70 0.57 -16.26
CA VAL A 159 1.76 2.03 -16.33
C VAL A 159 3.07 2.50 -16.97
N GLY A 160 4.19 1.82 -16.70
CA GLY A 160 5.45 2.06 -17.38
C GLY A 160 5.34 1.85 -18.90
N LEU A 161 4.69 0.77 -19.34
CA LEU A 161 4.42 0.53 -20.77
C LEU A 161 3.52 1.60 -21.39
N VAL A 162 2.46 2.02 -20.69
CA VAL A 162 1.59 3.12 -21.14
C VAL A 162 2.40 4.40 -21.33
N SER A 163 3.30 4.70 -20.39
CA SER A 163 4.21 5.85 -20.50
C SER A 163 5.17 5.73 -21.68
N ALA A 164 5.77 4.55 -21.90
CA ALA A 164 6.67 4.32 -23.03
C ALA A 164 5.93 4.48 -24.37
N ALA A 165 4.70 3.99 -24.46
CA ALA A 165 3.84 4.18 -25.63
C ALA A 165 3.50 5.66 -25.86
N CYS A 166 3.16 6.40 -24.81
CA CYS A 166 2.91 7.85 -24.90
C CYS A 166 4.16 8.62 -25.32
N TYR A 167 5.31 8.30 -24.74
CA TYR A 167 6.61 8.85 -25.14
C TYR A 167 6.89 8.56 -26.62
N ALA A 168 6.61 7.33 -27.08
CA ALA A 168 6.78 6.96 -28.47
C ALA A 168 5.91 7.78 -29.42
N VAL A 169 4.65 8.06 -29.05
CA VAL A 169 3.78 8.95 -29.84
C VAL A 169 4.38 10.35 -29.95
N LEU A 170 4.86 10.93 -28.84
CA LEU A 170 5.49 12.26 -28.87
C LEU A 170 6.77 12.29 -29.71
N ALA A 171 7.57 11.22 -29.64
CA ALA A 171 8.79 11.06 -30.41
C ALA A 171 8.50 10.94 -31.91
N LEU A 172 7.55 10.08 -32.30
CA LEU A 172 7.19 9.82 -33.70
C LEU A 172 6.45 10.98 -34.36
N THR A 173 5.74 11.81 -33.58
CA THR A 173 5.11 13.04 -34.08
C THR A 173 6.11 14.19 -34.28
N GLY A 174 7.38 14.01 -33.89
CA GLY A 174 8.43 15.01 -34.03
C GLY A 174 8.42 16.11 -32.97
N VAL A 175 7.48 16.07 -32.03
CA VAL A 175 7.29 17.12 -31.01
C VAL A 175 8.49 17.19 -30.06
N LEU A 176 9.17 16.07 -29.83
CA LEU A 176 10.38 16.02 -29.00
C LEU A 176 11.66 16.51 -29.71
N GLY A 177 11.59 16.83 -31.02
CA GLY A 177 12.73 17.37 -31.76
C GLY A 177 13.91 16.40 -31.90
N ILE A 178 13.66 15.09 -31.96
CA ILE A 178 14.71 14.07 -32.07
C ILE A 178 15.38 14.18 -33.45
N PRO A 179 16.71 14.39 -33.52
CA PRO A 179 17.38 14.86 -34.74
C PRO A 179 17.60 13.78 -35.81
N SER A 180 17.49 12.50 -35.46
CA SER A 180 17.74 11.40 -36.40
C SER A 180 16.92 10.15 -36.08
N THR A 181 16.72 9.31 -37.09
CA THR A 181 16.02 8.02 -36.96
C THR A 181 16.80 7.01 -36.11
N THR A 182 18.12 7.09 -36.10
CA THR A 182 18.99 6.24 -35.25
C THR A 182 18.81 6.58 -33.77
N VAL A 183 18.85 7.87 -33.41
CA VAL A 183 18.63 8.28 -32.02
C VAL A 183 17.20 7.97 -31.59
N LEU A 184 16.23 8.14 -32.50
CA LEU A 184 14.84 7.77 -32.24
C LEU A 184 14.71 6.28 -31.90
N SER A 185 15.29 5.38 -32.69
CA SER A 185 15.18 3.93 -32.42
C SER A 185 15.86 3.52 -31.10
N GLU A 186 17.01 4.12 -30.77
CA GLU A 186 17.71 3.90 -29.50
C GLU A 186 16.87 4.34 -28.30
N VAL A 187 16.33 5.55 -28.33
CA VAL A 187 15.54 6.10 -27.22
C VAL A 187 14.23 5.34 -27.05
N LEU A 188 13.56 4.95 -28.15
CA LEU A 188 12.35 4.12 -28.07
C LEU A 188 12.66 2.74 -27.47
N SER A 189 13.75 2.11 -27.90
CA SER A 189 14.19 0.82 -27.36
C SER A 189 14.48 0.93 -25.86
N ALA A 190 15.20 1.98 -25.45
CA ALA A 190 15.48 2.26 -24.05
C ALA A 190 14.17 2.51 -23.26
N ALA A 191 13.22 3.27 -23.80
CA ALA A 191 11.95 3.54 -23.14
C ALA A 191 11.14 2.25 -22.90
N PHE A 192 11.01 1.38 -23.91
CA PHE A 192 10.26 0.13 -23.77
C PHE A 192 10.97 -0.94 -22.92
N LEU A 193 12.30 -0.91 -22.82
CA LEU A 193 13.05 -1.83 -21.96
C LEU A 193 13.10 -1.35 -20.52
N LEU A 194 13.41 -0.08 -20.30
CA LEU A 194 13.66 0.48 -18.97
C LEU A 194 12.36 0.81 -18.24
N SER A 195 11.34 1.32 -18.94
CA SER A 195 10.10 1.78 -18.30
C SER A 195 9.35 0.67 -17.56
N PRO A 196 9.20 -0.57 -18.09
CA PRO A 196 8.57 -1.67 -17.35
C PRO A 196 9.35 -2.06 -16.09
N VAL A 197 10.69 -2.13 -16.21
CA VAL A 197 11.57 -2.54 -15.11
C VAL A 197 11.52 -1.51 -13.99
N MET A 198 11.76 -0.24 -14.31
CA MET A 198 11.68 0.85 -13.33
C MET A 198 10.25 1.02 -12.80
N GLY A 199 9.25 0.80 -13.67
CA GLY A 199 7.84 0.72 -13.34
C GLY A 199 7.57 -0.26 -12.20
N ALA A 200 8.00 -1.51 -12.37
CA ALA A 200 7.85 -2.55 -11.37
C ALA A 200 8.50 -2.17 -10.04
N LEU A 201 9.71 -1.63 -10.07
CA LEU A 201 10.50 -1.29 -8.88
C LEU A 201 9.86 -0.14 -8.10
N PHE A 202 9.55 0.98 -8.75
CA PHE A 202 8.98 2.14 -8.07
C PHE A 202 7.57 1.89 -7.55
N ALA A 203 6.73 1.16 -8.30
CA ALA A 203 5.39 0.83 -7.82
C ALA A 203 5.45 -0.12 -6.60
N SER A 204 6.41 -1.04 -6.59
CA SER A 204 6.65 -1.92 -5.44
C SER A 204 7.14 -1.13 -4.22
N ALA A 205 8.06 -0.20 -4.41
CA ALA A 205 8.53 0.70 -3.34
C ALA A 205 7.39 1.58 -2.79
N ALA A 206 6.51 2.09 -3.64
CA ALA A 206 5.34 2.88 -3.21
C ALA A 206 4.34 2.05 -2.39
N ALA A 207 4.07 0.81 -2.81
CA ALA A 207 3.20 -0.11 -2.07
C ALA A 207 3.79 -0.51 -0.71
N TRP A 208 5.11 -0.74 -0.68
CA TRP A 208 5.88 -0.96 0.55
C TRP A 208 5.76 0.23 1.50
N TYR A 209 6.02 1.45 1.00
CA TYR A 209 5.94 2.68 1.79
C TYR A 209 4.55 2.90 2.40
N ARG A 210 3.49 2.69 1.60
CA ARG A 210 2.11 2.74 2.09
C ARG A 210 1.88 1.78 3.26
N ARG A 211 2.36 0.53 3.14
CA ARG A 211 2.17 -0.50 4.18
C ARG A 211 2.99 -0.19 5.43
N PHE A 212 4.22 0.30 5.26
CA PHE A 212 5.04 0.79 6.35
C PHE A 212 4.32 1.90 7.13
N LEU A 213 3.76 2.91 6.43
CA LEU A 213 2.95 3.97 7.06
C LEU A 213 1.70 3.46 7.77
N GLN A 214 1.08 2.39 7.27
CA GLN A 214 -0.08 1.78 7.92
C GLN A 214 0.32 1.11 9.25
N LEU A 215 1.44 0.40 9.26
CA LEU A 215 1.94 -0.33 10.43
C LEU A 215 2.60 0.58 11.47
N SER A 216 3.24 1.67 11.05
CA SER A 216 3.90 2.62 11.95
C SER A 216 2.92 3.59 12.61
N SER A 217 1.71 3.74 12.09
CA SER A 217 0.69 4.64 12.65
C SER A 217 -0.03 4.01 13.86
N PRO A 218 0.16 4.51 15.09
CA PRO A 218 -0.41 3.87 16.30
C PRO A 218 -1.94 3.96 16.39
N ASN A 219 -2.54 4.91 15.68
CA ASN A 219 -3.97 5.26 15.80
C ASN A 219 -4.89 4.56 14.80
N ARG A 220 -4.36 3.82 13.80
CA ARG A 220 -5.21 3.16 12.79
C ARG A 220 -5.91 1.91 13.31
N GLY A 221 -5.28 1.15 14.21
CA GLY A 221 -5.90 -0.03 14.85
C GLY A 221 -7.16 0.31 15.67
N ARG A 222 -7.26 1.56 16.14
CA ARG A 222 -8.41 2.05 16.93
C ARG A 222 -9.63 2.37 16.07
N LYS A 223 -9.47 2.61 14.77
CA LYS A 223 -10.55 2.95 13.83
C LYS A 223 -11.34 1.74 13.32
N ASN A 224 -10.73 0.56 13.36
CA ASN A 224 -11.35 -0.70 12.92
C ASN A 224 -12.03 -1.46 14.07
N GLU A 225 -12.00 -0.93 15.30
CA GLU A 225 -12.78 -1.50 16.39
C GLU A 225 -14.26 -1.13 16.15
N PRO A 226 -15.17 -2.08 15.87
CA PRO A 226 -16.58 -1.76 15.76
C PRO A 226 -17.02 -1.10 17.06
N PRO A 227 -17.88 -0.06 17.04
CA PRO A 227 -18.35 0.56 18.26
C PRO A 227 -18.89 -0.55 19.15
N ARG A 228 -18.27 -0.72 20.33
CA ARG A 228 -18.77 -1.63 21.36
C ARG A 228 -20.20 -1.18 21.63
N ARG A 229 -21.17 -1.94 21.09
CA ARG A 229 -22.59 -1.78 21.40
C ARG A 229 -22.67 -1.84 22.92
N GLY A 230 -22.87 -0.68 23.54
CA GLY A 230 -23.02 -0.55 24.97
C GLY A 230 -24.16 -1.47 25.37
N ASN A 231 -23.83 -2.49 26.15
CA ASN A 231 -24.81 -3.11 27.03
C ASN A 231 -25.14 -2.02 28.06
N ASP A 232 -26.08 -1.15 27.72
CA ASP A 232 -26.71 -0.27 28.68
C ASP A 232 -27.50 -1.16 29.64
N GLY A 233 -26.79 -1.59 30.69
CA GLY A 233 -27.32 -2.31 31.83
C GLY A 233 -28.27 -1.41 32.64
N ARG A 234 -29.38 -0.99 32.03
CA ARG A 234 -30.55 -0.52 32.78
C ARG A 234 -31.25 -1.75 33.34
N SER A 235 -30.79 -2.12 34.53
CA SER A 235 -31.55 -2.87 35.52
C SER A 235 -32.99 -2.36 35.54
N ARG A 236 -33.90 -3.19 35.05
CA ARG A 236 -35.34 -3.04 35.25
C ARG A 236 -35.61 -3.39 36.71
N SER A 237 -35.39 -2.44 37.62
CA SER A 237 -35.81 -2.57 39.01
C SER A 237 -37.33 -2.47 39.05
N THR A 238 -37.96 -3.62 39.24
CA THR A 238 -39.30 -3.80 39.77
C THR A 238 -39.45 -3.11 41.12
N SER A 239 -40.19 -2.01 41.19
CA SER A 239 -40.93 -1.59 42.39
C SER A 239 -41.80 -0.36 42.06
N GLY A 240 -43.11 -0.45 42.32
CA GLY A 240 -43.98 0.73 42.33
C GLY A 240 -45.36 0.61 41.69
N GLN A 241 -45.95 -0.58 41.53
CA GLN A 241 -47.37 -0.68 41.22
C GLN A 241 -48.17 -0.61 42.53
N LYS A 242 -48.38 0.60 43.04
CA LYS A 242 -49.32 0.86 44.14
C LYS A 242 -50.71 1.04 43.55
N ALA A 243 -51.62 0.23 44.07
CA ALA A 243 -53.04 0.15 43.75
C ALA A 243 -53.75 1.51 43.83
N GLY A 244 -54.54 1.79 42.79
CA GLY A 244 -55.54 2.86 42.76
C GLY A 244 -56.83 2.31 42.17
N VAL A 245 -57.59 1.55 42.97
CA VAL A 245 -58.98 1.20 42.69
C VAL A 245 -59.80 1.72 43.87
N ARG A 246 -60.50 2.84 43.66
CA ARG A 246 -61.73 3.26 44.34
C ARG A 246 -62.18 4.62 43.78
N ARG A 247 -63.13 4.61 42.86
CA ARG A 247 -64.54 4.98 43.09
C ARG A 247 -65.30 4.93 41.77
#